data_AF-A0A084GC33-F1
#
_entry.id   AF-A0A084GC33-F1
#
_cell.length_a   1.000
_cell.length_b   1.000
_cell.length_c   1.000
_cell.angle_alpha   90.00
_cell.angle_beta   90.00
_cell.angle_gamma   90.00
#
_symmetry.space_group_name_H-M   'P 1'
#
loop_
_entity.id
_entity.type
_entity.pdbx_description
1 polymer ?
#
loop_
_entity_poly.entity_id
_entity_poly.type
_entity_poly.pdbx_seq_one_letter_code
_entity_poly.pdbx_strand_id
1 'polypeptide(L)'
;MVAIQLMQQIVAQFILLPFHSLPWKIVSFYEELPLPGYDFRAVDSNQEELWNFPQVSLHSHHHDLCRFTSRDDLSYVKLLESLRNITLAPSVTDKLTVHPTLSAAEHEVLKSLEFEDAFPNTRDAAQGTCDWILEHEVYRSWKEQSSGLLWLHGGPGTGKSTLMKHIIKHDLPGGTTSSTLGAYFFFSHSTANGSVTNLLRSFLYQILKSTPSSLTFEIFAAFAERRELLGSDWP
;
A
#
# COMPACT_ATOMS: atom_id res chain seq x y z
N MET A 1 -32.66 28.51 -8.54
CA MET A 1 -32.84 27.45 -9.56
C MET A 1 -31.95 27.62 -10.79
N VAL A 2 -31.71 28.84 -11.30
CA VAL A 2 -30.83 29.11 -12.46
C VAL A 2 -29.35 28.72 -12.22
N ALA A 3 -28.84 28.87 -10.98
CA ALA A 3 -27.45 28.59 -10.65
C ALA A 3 -27.07 27.09 -10.74
N ILE A 4 -27.99 26.18 -10.38
CA ILE A 4 -27.75 24.73 -10.41
C ILE A 4 -27.67 24.24 -11.86
N GLN A 5 -28.56 24.74 -12.70
CA GLN A 5 -28.62 24.36 -14.12
C GLN A 5 -27.43 24.92 -14.91
N LEU A 6 -26.97 26.12 -14.55
CA LEU A 6 -25.73 26.68 -15.08
C LEU A 6 -24.51 25.88 -14.62
N MET A 7 -24.46 25.44 -13.35
CA MET A 7 -23.38 24.59 -12.84
C MET A 7 -23.36 23.24 -13.55
N GLN A 8 -24.52 22.61 -13.74
CA GLN A 8 -24.66 21.35 -14.48
C GLN A 8 -24.27 21.50 -15.96
N GLN A 9 -24.59 22.63 -16.60
CA GLN A 9 -24.17 22.91 -17.98
C GLN A 9 -22.66 23.15 -18.08
N ILE A 10 -22.06 23.88 -17.13
CA ILE A 10 -20.62 24.10 -17.07
C ILE A 10 -19.91 22.76 -16.82
N VAL A 11 -20.40 21.94 -15.91
CA VAL A 11 -19.93 20.59 -15.60
C VAL A 11 -20.03 19.67 -16.83
N ALA A 12 -21.17 19.67 -17.54
CA ALA A 12 -21.36 18.88 -18.75
C ALA A 12 -20.46 19.35 -19.91
N GLN A 13 -20.30 20.67 -20.09
CA GLN A 13 -19.35 21.22 -21.06
C GLN A 13 -17.91 20.91 -20.68
N PHE A 14 -17.59 20.91 -19.39
CA PHE A 14 -16.30 20.52 -18.87
C PHE A 14 -16.03 19.05 -19.20
N ILE A 15 -16.94 18.11 -18.86
CA ILE A 15 -16.85 16.67 -19.18
C ILE A 15 -16.61 16.40 -20.67
N LEU A 16 -17.24 17.18 -21.56
CA LEU A 16 -17.13 17.03 -23.01
C LEU A 16 -15.87 17.66 -23.62
N LEU A 17 -15.07 18.38 -22.84
CA LEU A 17 -13.74 18.79 -23.28
C LEU A 17 -12.90 17.52 -23.49
N PRO A 18 -12.14 17.41 -24.58
CA PRO A 18 -11.27 16.26 -24.83
C PRO A 18 -10.10 16.28 -23.84
N PHE A 19 -10.32 15.77 -22.62
CA PHE A 19 -9.30 15.69 -21.56
C PHE A 19 -8.14 14.76 -21.90
N HIS A 20 -8.27 13.97 -22.96
CA HIS A 20 -7.21 13.10 -23.45
C HIS A 20 -5.98 13.86 -23.99
N SER A 21 -5.99 15.20 -24.05
CA SER A 21 -4.85 16.00 -24.52
C SER A 21 -4.53 17.26 -23.70
N LEU A 22 -5.09 17.44 -22.49
CA LEU A 22 -4.71 18.57 -21.63
C LEU A 22 -3.49 18.19 -20.77
N PRO A 23 -2.50 19.08 -20.57
CA PRO A 23 -1.29 18.79 -19.79
C PRO A 23 -1.55 18.76 -18.27
N TRP A 24 -2.81 18.75 -17.83
CA TRP A 24 -3.19 18.88 -16.44
C TRP A 24 -3.52 17.51 -15.85
N LYS A 25 -2.83 17.14 -14.78
CA LYS A 25 -3.19 15.99 -13.95
C LYS A 25 -4.21 16.47 -12.90
N ILE A 26 -5.39 15.87 -12.88
CA ILE A 26 -6.50 16.22 -11.98
C ILE A 26 -6.62 15.11 -10.92
N VAL A 27 -6.74 15.51 -9.65
CA VAL A 27 -7.07 14.62 -8.52
C VAL A 27 -8.22 15.28 -7.74
N SER A 28 -9.27 14.52 -7.44
CA SER A 28 -10.44 14.98 -6.71
C SER A 28 -10.36 14.56 -5.24
N PHE A 29 -10.86 15.42 -4.34
CA PHE A 29 -10.93 15.14 -2.90
C PHE A 29 -12.37 15.28 -2.42
N TYR A 30 -12.81 14.41 -1.52
CA TYR A 30 -14.18 14.41 -1.01
C TYR A 30 -14.27 14.10 0.49
N GLU A 31 -15.35 14.52 1.14
CA GLU A 31 -15.60 14.32 2.57
C GLU A 31 -16.07 12.90 2.93
N GLU A 32 -15.55 12.33 4.03
CA GLU A 32 -16.07 11.07 4.60
C GLU A 32 -17.20 11.29 5.61
N LEU A 33 -17.21 12.45 6.26
CA LEU A 33 -18.07 12.70 7.40
C LEU A 33 -19.26 13.61 7.01
N PRO A 34 -20.50 13.31 7.47
CA PRO A 34 -21.69 14.10 7.14
C PRO A 34 -21.66 15.45 7.84
N LEU A 35 -22.25 16.50 7.28
CA LEU A 35 -22.18 17.84 7.87
C LEU A 35 -22.61 17.83 9.36
N PRO A 36 -21.92 18.57 10.26
CA PRO A 36 -22.28 18.61 11.66
C PRO A 36 -23.75 19.00 11.86
N GLY A 37 -24.52 18.13 12.53
CA GLY A 37 -25.95 18.32 12.76
C GLY A 37 -26.87 17.81 11.64
N TYR A 38 -26.32 17.12 10.63
CA TYR A 38 -27.06 16.52 9.54
C TYR A 38 -26.56 15.09 9.26
N ASP A 39 -27.42 14.25 8.69
CA ASP A 39 -27.08 12.87 8.32
C ASP A 39 -26.66 12.72 6.85
N PHE A 40 -26.31 13.83 6.18
CA PHE A 40 -25.93 13.84 4.77
C PHE A 40 -24.56 14.49 4.53
N ARG A 41 -23.88 14.01 3.48
CA ARG A 41 -22.65 14.60 2.92
C ARG A 41 -23.02 15.60 1.83
N ALA A 42 -22.20 16.63 1.63
CA ALA A 42 -22.48 17.64 0.60
C ALA A 42 -22.29 17.08 -0.82
N VAL A 43 -21.37 16.14 -0.98
CA VAL A 43 -21.20 15.31 -2.17
C VAL A 43 -21.84 13.94 -1.93
N ASP A 44 -22.77 13.55 -2.82
CA ASP A 44 -23.41 12.23 -2.79
C ASP A 44 -22.41 11.17 -3.28
N SER A 45 -22.30 10.06 -2.57
CA SER A 45 -21.47 8.91 -2.92
C SER A 45 -21.76 8.35 -4.32
N ASN A 46 -22.98 8.52 -4.84
CA ASN A 46 -23.31 8.11 -6.21
C ASN A 46 -22.73 9.02 -7.30
N GLN A 47 -22.29 10.24 -6.96
CA GLN A 47 -21.62 11.18 -7.88
C GLN A 47 -20.09 11.00 -7.86
N GLU A 48 -19.56 10.26 -6.88
CA GLU A 48 -18.13 9.93 -6.75
C GLU A 48 -17.68 9.10 -7.97
N GLU A 49 -18.49 8.14 -8.43
CA GLU A 49 -18.14 7.28 -9.58
C GLU A 49 -18.26 7.96 -10.97
N LEU A 50 -18.84 9.16 -11.06
CA LEU A 50 -19.16 9.80 -12.35
C LEU A 50 -17.91 10.36 -13.06
N TRP A 51 -16.83 10.58 -12.32
CA TRP A 51 -15.64 11.26 -12.80
C TRP A 51 -14.50 10.26 -12.95
N ASN A 52 -14.06 10.00 -14.18
CA ASN A 52 -12.89 9.15 -14.49
C ASN A 52 -11.53 9.76 -14.01
N PHE A 53 -11.53 10.54 -12.94
CA PHE A 53 -10.34 11.10 -12.30
C PHE A 53 -10.07 10.38 -10.97
N PRO A 54 -8.80 10.27 -10.54
CA PRO A 54 -8.48 9.77 -9.22
C PRO A 54 -9.21 10.53 -8.10
N GLN A 55 -9.75 9.80 -7.13
CA GLN A 55 -10.48 10.37 -6.00
C GLN A 55 -9.84 9.96 -4.68
N VAL A 56 -9.75 10.91 -3.75
CA VAL A 56 -9.11 10.74 -2.46
C VAL A 56 -10.05 11.20 -1.36
N SER A 57 -10.45 10.29 -0.48
CA SER A 57 -11.29 10.65 0.66
C SER A 57 -10.48 11.44 1.69
N LEU A 58 -11.09 12.42 2.35
CA LEU A 58 -10.51 13.10 3.51
C LEU A 58 -11.42 12.89 4.71
N HIS A 59 -10.82 12.58 5.86
CA HIS A 59 -11.55 12.35 7.11
C HIS A 59 -11.98 13.69 7.73
N SER A 60 -12.90 14.36 7.05
CA SER A 60 -13.40 15.68 7.38
C SER A 60 -14.83 15.79 6.89
N HIS A 61 -15.56 16.78 7.43
CA HIS A 61 -16.79 17.28 6.83
C HIS A 61 -16.47 18.28 5.71
N HIS A 62 -17.44 18.55 4.83
CA HIS A 62 -17.27 19.47 3.70
C HIS A 62 -16.76 20.86 4.11
N HIS A 63 -17.16 21.38 5.27
CA HIS A 63 -16.73 22.71 5.76
C HIS A 63 -15.25 22.79 6.16
N ASP A 64 -14.64 21.67 6.54
CA ASP A 64 -13.27 21.62 7.05
C ASP A 64 -12.31 20.87 6.10
N LEU A 65 -12.79 20.50 4.91
CA LEU A 65 -12.04 19.71 3.92
C LEU A 65 -10.66 20.30 3.56
N CYS A 66 -10.55 21.64 3.59
CA CYS A 66 -9.31 22.37 3.31
C CYS A 66 -8.64 22.94 4.58
N ARG A 67 -9.04 22.51 5.77
CA ARG A 67 -8.55 23.01 7.05
C ARG A 67 -7.82 21.91 7.80
N PHE A 68 -6.51 21.91 7.66
CA PHE A 68 -5.65 20.93 8.30
C PHE A 68 -5.20 21.42 9.67
N THR A 69 -5.19 20.51 10.64
CA THR A 69 -4.83 20.84 12.03
C THR A 69 -3.31 20.92 12.24
N SER A 70 -2.55 20.14 11.47
CA SER A 70 -1.08 20.13 11.50
C SER A 70 -0.49 19.52 10.22
N ARG A 71 0.85 19.45 10.12
CA ARG A 71 1.53 18.75 9.02
C ARG A 71 1.48 17.23 9.13
N ASP A 72 1.15 16.72 10.32
CA ASP A 72 0.99 15.29 10.59
C ASP A 72 -0.47 14.83 10.44
N ASP A 73 -1.37 15.77 10.10
CA ASP A 73 -2.77 15.49 9.77
C ASP A 73 -2.84 14.56 8.54
N LEU A 74 -3.56 13.46 8.67
CA LEU A 74 -3.66 12.45 7.62
C LEU A 74 -4.23 13.03 6.32
N SER A 75 -5.19 13.96 6.41
CA SER A 75 -5.77 14.62 5.24
C SER A 75 -4.77 15.57 4.56
N TYR A 76 -3.90 16.20 5.36
CA TYR A 76 -2.79 17.01 4.84
C TYR A 76 -1.75 16.15 4.11
N VAL A 77 -1.40 15.00 4.67
CA VAL A 77 -0.47 14.04 4.05
C VAL A 77 -1.02 13.51 2.73
N LYS A 78 -2.31 13.15 2.68
CA LYS A 78 -3.04 12.75 1.45
C LYS A 78 -2.92 13.81 0.35
N LEU A 79 -3.12 15.07 0.70
CA LEU A 79 -3.00 16.20 -0.24
C LEU A 79 -1.56 16.35 -0.73
N LEU A 80 -0.58 16.32 0.16
CA LEU A 80 0.84 16.52 -0.16
C LEU A 80 1.38 15.43 -1.10
N GLU A 81 1.03 14.16 -0.84
CA GLU A 81 1.36 13.03 -1.72
C GLU A 81 0.75 13.19 -3.11
N SER A 82 -0.53 13.55 -3.18
CA SER A 82 -1.20 13.80 -4.46
C SER A 82 -0.52 14.90 -5.27
N LEU A 83 -0.13 16.01 -4.61
CA LEU A 83 0.60 17.10 -5.24
C LEU A 83 2.01 16.68 -5.70
N ARG A 84 2.72 15.87 -4.91
CA ARG A 84 4.02 15.30 -5.30
C ARG A 84 3.91 14.42 -6.53
N ASN A 85 2.90 13.56 -6.59
CA ASN A 85 2.67 12.68 -7.73
C ASN A 85 2.29 13.45 -9.01
N ILE A 86 1.59 14.58 -8.85
CA ILE A 86 1.32 15.49 -9.96
C ILE A 86 2.62 16.14 -10.46
N THR A 87 3.45 16.66 -9.54
CA THR A 87 4.61 17.51 -9.85
C THR A 87 5.90 16.76 -10.20
N LEU A 88 6.10 15.53 -9.73
CA LEU A 88 7.38 14.81 -9.82
C LEU A 88 7.50 13.80 -10.97
N ALA A 89 6.48 13.60 -11.81
CA ALA A 89 6.55 12.60 -12.89
C ALA A 89 6.60 13.22 -14.31
N PRO A 90 7.70 13.00 -15.08
CA PRO A 90 7.66 12.90 -16.53
C PRO A 90 7.19 11.50 -16.94
N SER A 91 6.17 11.42 -17.80
CA SER A 91 5.66 10.26 -18.55
C SER A 91 5.61 8.90 -17.82
N VAL A 92 4.43 8.55 -17.27
CA VAL A 92 3.66 7.33 -17.58
C VAL A 92 2.24 7.56 -17.05
N THR A 93 1.26 7.54 -17.94
CA THR A 93 -0.16 7.40 -17.66
C THR A 93 -0.43 6.05 -17.00
N ASP A 94 -0.82 6.00 -15.72
CA ASP A 94 -2.12 5.45 -15.32
C ASP A 94 -2.34 5.48 -13.79
N LYS A 95 -3.58 5.85 -13.43
CA LYS A 95 -4.33 5.57 -12.19
C LYS A 95 -3.60 5.65 -10.84
N LEU A 96 -3.70 6.82 -10.20
CA LEU A 96 -3.14 7.08 -8.88
C LEU A 96 -4.24 7.41 -7.87
N THR A 97 -4.97 6.39 -7.41
CA THR A 97 -5.76 6.45 -6.16
C THR A 97 -4.89 5.94 -5.01
N VAL A 98 -4.46 6.86 -4.14
CA VAL A 98 -3.67 6.53 -2.94
C VAL A 98 -4.51 6.84 -1.71
N HIS A 99 -4.96 5.79 -1.03
CA HIS A 99 -5.40 5.88 0.36
C HIS A 99 -4.23 5.51 1.29
N PRO A 100 -3.76 6.42 2.16
CA PRO A 100 -2.72 6.14 3.16
C PRO A 100 -3.23 5.44 4.43
N THR A 101 -4.48 4.97 4.47
CA THR A 101 -5.01 4.18 5.60
C THR A 101 -6.05 3.20 5.11
N LEU A 102 -5.90 1.96 5.55
CA LEU A 102 -6.73 0.84 5.12
C LEU A 102 -8.16 0.99 5.67
N SER A 103 -9.19 0.71 4.88
CA SER A 103 -10.57 0.61 5.35
C SER A 103 -10.74 -0.56 6.34
N ALA A 104 -11.87 -0.63 7.03
CA ALA A 104 -12.16 -1.76 7.93
C ALA A 104 -12.15 -3.12 7.19
N ALA A 105 -12.65 -3.14 5.95
CA ALA A 105 -12.62 -4.32 5.09
C ALA A 105 -11.19 -4.72 4.71
N GLU A 106 -10.35 -3.74 4.36
CA GLU A 106 -8.94 -3.98 4.00
C GLU A 106 -8.12 -4.46 5.19
N HIS A 107 -8.39 -3.95 6.39
CA HIS A 107 -7.83 -4.46 7.63
C HIS A 107 -8.23 -5.91 7.89
N GLU A 108 -9.49 -6.30 7.63
CA GLU A 108 -9.90 -7.70 7.73
C GLU A 108 -9.17 -8.59 6.73
N VAL A 109 -9.01 -8.15 5.47
CA VAL A 109 -8.26 -8.92 4.48
C VAL A 109 -6.80 -9.09 4.92
N LEU A 110 -6.13 -8.03 5.36
CA LEU A 110 -4.77 -8.14 5.89
C LEU A 110 -4.70 -9.08 7.09
N LYS A 111 -5.67 -9.01 8.00
CA LYS A 111 -5.73 -9.91 9.15
C LYS A 111 -5.94 -11.37 8.73
N SER A 112 -6.68 -11.64 7.66
CA SER A 112 -6.84 -13.00 7.10
C SER A 112 -5.58 -13.54 6.42
N LEU A 113 -4.66 -12.66 6.05
CA LEU A 113 -3.35 -12.98 5.49
C LEU A 113 -2.26 -13.03 6.56
N GLU A 114 -2.56 -12.56 7.78
CA GLU A 114 -1.63 -12.58 8.89
C GLU A 114 -1.29 -14.03 9.27
N PHE A 115 0.00 -14.27 9.37
CA PHE A 115 0.54 -15.59 9.60
C PHE A 115 1.72 -15.50 10.55
N GLU A 116 1.83 -16.46 11.45
CA GLU A 116 2.91 -16.53 12.43
C GLU A 116 4.21 -16.99 11.75
N ASP A 117 5.01 -16.01 11.31
CA ASP A 117 6.33 -16.25 10.73
C ASP A 117 7.28 -16.85 11.79
N ALA A 118 8.24 -17.68 11.35
CA ALA A 118 9.34 -18.15 12.18
C ALA A 118 10.45 -17.10 12.36
N PHE A 119 10.38 -15.96 11.66
CA PHE A 119 11.32 -14.85 11.80
C PHE A 119 11.46 -14.32 13.26
N PRO A 120 10.39 -14.05 14.03
CA PRO A 120 10.48 -13.63 15.43
C PRO A 120 11.19 -14.69 16.29
N ASN A 121 10.95 -15.97 16.00
CA ASN A 121 11.51 -17.11 16.73
C ASN A 121 12.96 -17.42 16.36
N THR A 122 13.48 -16.83 15.28
CA THR A 122 14.88 -16.97 14.87
C THR A 122 15.77 -16.12 15.76
N ARG A 123 16.86 -16.69 16.30
CA ARG A 123 17.80 -15.95 17.16
C ARG A 123 18.49 -14.84 16.39
N ASP A 124 18.66 -13.70 17.05
CA ASP A 124 19.47 -12.59 16.55
C ASP A 124 20.96 -12.96 16.51
N ALA A 125 21.70 -12.26 15.65
CA ALA A 125 23.14 -12.37 15.59
C ALA A 125 23.74 -11.94 16.94
N ALA A 126 24.74 -12.68 17.41
CA ALA A 126 25.53 -12.25 18.56
C ALA A 126 26.32 -10.97 18.19
N GLN A 127 26.60 -10.13 19.19
CA GLN A 127 27.33 -8.88 18.98
C GLN A 127 28.67 -9.13 18.28
N GLY A 128 28.96 -8.37 17.22
CA GLY A 128 30.20 -8.50 16.43
C GLY A 128 30.26 -9.75 15.54
N THR A 129 29.13 -10.41 15.29
CA THR A 129 29.02 -11.54 14.37
C THR A 129 28.13 -11.20 13.18
N CYS A 130 28.21 -11.99 12.11
CA CYS A 130 27.43 -11.83 10.87
C CYS A 130 27.75 -10.59 10.02
N ASP A 131 28.32 -9.52 10.58
CA ASP A 131 28.67 -8.29 9.85
C ASP A 131 29.57 -8.54 8.63
N TRP A 132 30.41 -9.59 8.69
CA TRP A 132 31.29 -10.00 7.59
C TRP A 132 30.56 -10.20 6.26
N ILE A 133 29.27 -10.59 6.27
CA ILE A 133 28.52 -10.82 5.04
C ILE A 133 28.27 -9.51 4.29
N LEU A 134 28.09 -8.40 5.00
CA LEU A 134 27.84 -7.08 4.43
C LEU A 134 29.05 -6.57 3.66
N GLU A 135 30.24 -7.08 4.02
CA GLU A 135 31.49 -6.78 3.34
C GLU A 135 31.88 -7.79 2.27
N HIS A 136 31.17 -8.92 2.17
CA HIS A 136 31.52 -10.00 1.27
C HIS A 136 31.19 -9.65 -0.19
N GLU A 137 32.14 -9.84 -1.10
CA GLU A 137 32.03 -9.43 -2.51
C GLU A 137 30.80 -10.05 -3.21
N VAL A 138 30.53 -11.34 -2.98
CA VAL A 138 29.36 -12.03 -3.53
C VAL A 138 28.05 -11.38 -3.10
N TYR A 139 27.94 -10.96 -1.84
CA TYR A 139 26.73 -10.32 -1.32
C TYR A 139 26.57 -8.91 -1.90
N ARG A 140 27.64 -8.10 -1.94
CA ARG A 140 27.59 -6.76 -2.55
C ARG A 140 27.24 -6.83 -4.04
N SER A 141 27.88 -7.74 -4.78
CA SER A 141 27.60 -7.94 -6.21
C SER A 141 26.15 -8.38 -6.44
N TRP A 142 25.62 -9.29 -5.62
CA TRP A 142 24.21 -9.68 -5.69
C TRP A 142 23.26 -8.50 -5.43
N LYS A 143 23.57 -7.64 -4.46
CA LYS A 143 22.74 -6.49 -4.10
C LYS A 143 22.63 -5.43 -5.21
N GLU A 144 23.63 -5.34 -6.08
CA GLU A 144 23.63 -4.42 -7.23
C GLU A 144 22.91 -4.99 -8.47
N GLN A 145 22.57 -6.28 -8.47
CA GLN A 145 21.84 -6.92 -9.58
C GLN A 145 20.35 -6.56 -9.53
N SER A 146 19.77 -6.26 -10.69
CA SER A 146 18.31 -6.09 -10.83
C SER A 146 17.53 -7.40 -10.65
N SER A 147 18.18 -8.53 -10.92
CA SER A 147 17.66 -9.88 -10.72
C SER A 147 18.83 -10.82 -10.42
N GLY A 148 18.83 -11.46 -9.26
CA GLY A 148 19.93 -12.30 -8.80
C GLY A 148 19.51 -13.22 -7.65
N LEU A 149 20.20 -14.36 -7.54
CA LEU A 149 19.99 -15.33 -6.46
C LEU A 149 21.22 -15.40 -5.56
N LEU A 150 21.07 -15.03 -4.29
CA LEU A 150 22.07 -15.28 -3.26
C LEU A 150 21.81 -16.63 -2.59
N TRP A 151 22.74 -17.56 -2.74
CA TRP A 151 22.65 -18.88 -2.12
C TRP A 151 23.58 -18.97 -0.91
N LEU A 152 23.02 -19.11 0.29
CA LEU A 152 23.77 -19.37 1.53
C LEU A 152 23.66 -20.86 1.91
N HIS A 153 24.76 -21.61 1.78
CA HIS A 153 24.84 -23.03 2.10
C HIS A 153 25.77 -23.32 3.28
N GLY A 154 25.44 -24.35 4.05
CA GLY A 154 26.19 -24.78 5.23
C GLY A 154 25.45 -25.84 6.03
N GLY A 155 26.15 -26.57 6.88
CA GLY A 155 25.57 -27.66 7.68
C GLY A 155 24.47 -27.21 8.66
N PRO A 156 23.66 -28.12 9.22
CA PRO A 156 22.72 -27.80 10.28
C PRO A 156 23.40 -27.08 11.46
N GLY A 157 22.74 -26.10 12.06
CA GLY A 157 23.28 -25.37 13.22
C GLY A 157 24.36 -24.32 12.95
N THR A 158 24.82 -24.12 11.71
CA THR A 158 25.88 -23.13 11.38
C THR A 158 25.43 -21.67 11.37
N GLY A 159 24.22 -21.36 11.86
CA GLY A 159 23.74 -19.98 11.96
C GLY A 159 23.20 -19.35 10.68
N LYS A 160 22.93 -20.12 9.60
CA LYS A 160 22.40 -19.58 8.32
C LYS A 160 21.14 -18.73 8.48
N SER A 161 20.16 -19.20 9.25
CA SER A 161 18.91 -18.46 9.48
C SER A 161 19.15 -17.17 10.26
N THR A 162 20.08 -17.20 11.22
CA THR A 162 20.53 -16.00 11.95
C THR A 162 21.24 -15.01 11.03
N LEU A 163 22.09 -15.49 10.13
CA LEU A 163 22.75 -14.67 9.12
C LEU A 163 21.74 -14.01 8.16
N MET A 164 20.74 -14.77 7.70
CA MET A 164 19.66 -14.25 6.86
C MET A 164 18.81 -13.20 7.60
N LYS A 165 18.47 -13.44 8.88
CA LYS A 165 17.78 -12.46 9.72
C LYS A 165 18.57 -11.17 9.88
N HIS A 166 19.90 -11.28 10.02
CA HIS A 166 20.79 -10.12 10.10
C HIS A 166 20.78 -9.32 8.79
N ILE A 167 20.88 -9.97 7.62
CA ILE A 167 20.77 -9.31 6.31
C ILE A 167 19.43 -8.59 6.18
N ILE A 168 18.31 -9.25 6.50
CA ILE A 168 16.97 -8.65 6.42
C ILE A 168 16.86 -7.42 7.31
N LYS A 169 17.31 -7.48 8.56
CA LYS A 169 17.28 -6.33 9.49
C LYS A 169 18.12 -5.15 8.98
N HIS A 170 19.23 -5.43 8.29
CA HIS A 170 20.10 -4.41 7.73
C HIS A 170 19.52 -3.77 6.45
N ASP A 171 18.99 -4.59 5.54
CA ASP A 171 18.59 -4.16 4.19
C ASP A 171 17.12 -3.75 4.06
N LEU A 172 16.27 -4.25 4.95
CA LEU A 172 14.85 -3.91 5.01
C LEU A 172 14.53 -3.17 6.33
N PRO A 173 15.10 -1.97 6.56
CA PRO A 173 14.66 -1.15 7.67
C PRO A 173 13.18 -0.81 7.43
N GLY A 174 12.31 -1.10 8.41
CA GLY A 174 10.85 -0.97 8.31
C GLY A 174 10.31 0.47 8.22
N GLY A 175 10.92 1.31 7.39
CA GLY A 175 10.59 2.71 7.19
C GLY A 175 10.26 3.04 5.73
N THR A 176 9.36 4.00 5.56
CA THR A 176 8.78 4.55 4.32
C THR A 176 9.77 5.26 3.39
N THR A 177 11.07 5.19 3.65
CA THR A 177 12.12 5.95 2.94
C THR A 177 12.99 5.10 2.01
N SER A 178 12.85 3.78 2.02
CA SER A 178 13.54 2.90 1.08
C SER A 178 12.73 2.77 -0.21
N SER A 179 13.37 2.97 -1.37
CA SER A 179 12.77 2.70 -2.69
C SER A 179 12.63 1.21 -2.99
N THR A 180 13.08 0.34 -2.08
CA THR A 180 13.06 -1.12 -2.24
C THR A 180 12.00 -1.74 -1.34
N LEU A 181 10.97 -2.33 -1.97
CA LEU A 181 10.06 -3.24 -1.30
C LEU A 181 10.74 -4.60 -1.13
N GLY A 182 10.77 -5.13 0.09
CA GLY A 182 11.29 -6.46 0.36
C GLY A 182 10.32 -7.28 1.20
N ALA A 183 10.32 -8.59 0.96
CA ALA A 183 9.53 -9.57 1.69
C ALA A 183 10.40 -10.79 2.02
N TYR A 184 10.09 -11.48 3.12
CA TYR A 184 10.84 -12.64 3.59
C TYR A 184 9.93 -13.75 4.11
N PHE A 185 10.43 -14.99 4.12
CA PHE A 185 9.71 -16.14 4.69
C PHE A 185 10.69 -17.18 5.22
N PHE A 186 10.45 -17.68 6.43
CA PHE A 186 11.28 -18.70 7.06
C PHE A 186 10.53 -20.03 7.15
N PHE A 187 11.02 -21.04 6.42
CA PHE A 187 10.54 -22.40 6.58
C PHE A 187 11.00 -22.97 7.93
N SER A 188 10.04 -23.30 8.81
CA SER A 188 10.30 -24.06 10.04
C SER A 188 9.80 -25.50 9.90
N HIS A 189 10.56 -26.44 10.45
CA HIS A 189 10.20 -27.86 10.48
C HIS A 189 9.17 -28.20 11.56
N SER A 190 8.98 -27.31 12.55
CA SER A 190 8.17 -27.56 13.75
C SER A 190 6.70 -27.16 13.61
N THR A 191 6.32 -26.56 12.49
CA THR A 191 4.96 -26.10 12.25
C THR A 191 4.49 -26.69 10.94
N ALA A 192 3.18 -26.95 10.79
CA ALA A 192 2.54 -27.45 9.56
C ALA A 192 2.59 -26.42 8.39
N ASN A 193 3.60 -25.56 8.42
CA ASN A 193 3.68 -24.23 7.85
C ASN A 193 4.54 -24.18 6.58
N GLY A 194 5.09 -25.31 6.14
CA GLY A 194 5.93 -25.41 4.96
C GLY A 194 5.18 -25.40 3.62
N SER A 195 3.91 -24.99 3.60
CA SER A 195 3.14 -24.92 2.36
C SER A 195 3.53 -23.68 1.55
N VAL A 196 3.62 -23.85 0.24
CA VAL A 196 3.73 -22.75 -0.75
C VAL A 196 2.63 -21.71 -0.51
N THR A 197 1.43 -22.15 -0.09
CA THR A 197 0.32 -21.25 0.25
C THR A 197 0.67 -20.27 1.36
N ASN A 198 1.38 -20.70 2.41
CA ASN A 198 1.73 -19.83 3.53
C ASN A 198 2.84 -18.85 3.16
N LEU A 199 3.79 -19.27 2.32
CA LEU A 199 4.78 -18.38 1.73
C LEU A 199 4.09 -17.28 0.92
N LEU A 200 3.15 -17.65 0.05
CA LEU A 200 2.41 -16.69 -0.77
C LEU A 200 1.56 -15.74 0.08
N ARG A 201 0.84 -16.25 1.08
CA ARG A 201 0.06 -15.44 2.03
C ARG A 201 0.96 -14.44 2.78
N SER A 202 2.12 -14.89 3.27
CA SER A 202 3.07 -14.04 3.99
C SER A 202 3.67 -12.94 3.10
N PHE A 203 4.02 -13.27 1.85
CA PHE A 203 4.49 -12.27 0.90
C PHE A 203 3.41 -11.24 0.57
N LEU A 204 2.19 -11.68 0.31
CA LEU A 204 1.06 -10.78 0.08
C LEU A 204 0.84 -9.87 1.29
N TYR A 205 0.81 -10.41 2.51
CA TYR A 205 0.68 -9.60 3.73
C TYR A 205 1.76 -8.52 3.82
N GLN A 206 3.03 -8.88 3.64
CA GLN A 206 4.16 -7.95 3.74
C GLN A 206 4.12 -6.87 2.66
N ILE A 207 3.81 -7.24 1.42
CA ILE A 207 3.69 -6.32 0.28
C ILE A 207 2.53 -5.35 0.51
N LEU A 208 1.34 -5.87 0.82
CA LEU A 208 0.14 -5.06 0.98
C LEU A 208 0.25 -4.10 2.17
N LYS A 209 0.93 -4.52 3.24
CA LYS A 209 1.21 -3.68 4.41
C LYS A 209 2.24 -2.58 4.14
N SER A 210 3.22 -2.86 3.28
CA SER A 210 4.36 -1.96 3.05
C SER A 210 4.14 -0.99 1.90
N THR A 211 3.15 -1.23 1.04
CA THR A 211 2.87 -0.40 -0.13
C THR A 211 1.36 -0.20 -0.30
N PRO A 212 0.78 0.89 0.21
CA PRO A 212 -0.56 1.31 -0.21
C PRO A 212 -0.47 1.86 -1.65
N SER A 213 -0.84 1.04 -2.63
CA SER A 213 -0.85 1.38 -4.06
C SER A 213 -2.14 0.93 -4.74
N SER A 214 -2.42 1.41 -5.95
CA SER A 214 -3.58 1.00 -6.77
C SER A 214 -3.72 -0.54 -6.87
N LEU A 215 -2.60 -1.24 -7.05
CA LEU A 215 -2.58 -2.72 -7.13
C LEU A 215 -3.00 -3.39 -5.83
N THR A 216 -2.62 -2.80 -4.70
CA THR A 216 -3.02 -3.25 -3.35
C THR A 216 -4.53 -3.20 -3.19
N PHE A 217 -5.18 -2.16 -3.72
CA PHE A 217 -6.64 -1.98 -3.69
C PHE A 217 -7.38 -2.96 -4.59
N GLU A 218 -6.88 -3.25 -5.80
CA GLU A 218 -7.46 -4.27 -6.67
C GLU A 218 -7.45 -5.66 -6.02
N ILE A 219 -6.36 -6.00 -5.31
CA ILE A 219 -6.25 -7.25 -4.56
C ILE A 219 -7.28 -7.30 -3.41
N PHE A 220 -7.45 -6.19 -2.66
CA PHE A 220 -8.46 -6.12 -1.61
C PHE A 220 -9.89 -6.24 -2.14
N ALA A 221 -10.21 -5.55 -3.24
CA ALA A 221 -11.53 -5.61 -3.87
C ALA A 221 -11.85 -7.03 -4.38
N ALA A 222 -10.90 -7.66 -5.09
CA ALA A 222 -11.06 -9.03 -5.57
C ALA A 222 -11.21 -10.05 -4.42
N PHE A 223 -10.54 -9.81 -3.29
CA PHE A 223 -10.68 -10.64 -2.10
C PHE A 223 -12.06 -10.49 -1.45
N ALA A 224 -12.58 -9.25 -1.34
CA ALA A 224 -13.91 -8.99 -0.79
C ALA A 224 -15.01 -9.63 -1.63
N GLU A 225 -14.96 -9.48 -2.96
CA GLU A 225 -15.91 -10.07 -3.91
C GLU A 225 -15.93 -11.61 -3.81
N ARG A 226 -14.74 -12.25 -3.77
CA ARG A 226 -14.66 -13.71 -3.62
C ARG A 226 -15.20 -14.21 -2.29
N ARG A 227 -15.01 -13.45 -1.21
CA ARG A 227 -15.54 -13.81 0.12
C ARG A 227 -17.07 -13.76 0.15
N GLU A 228 -17.68 -12.76 -0.49
CA GLU A 228 -19.15 -12.68 -0.62
C GLU A 228 -19.72 -13.83 -1.44
N LEU A 229 -19.02 -14.25 -2.50
CA LEU A 229 -19.44 -15.36 -3.37
C LEU A 229 -19.31 -16.74 -2.70
N LEU A 230 -18.31 -16.93 -1.84
CA LEU A 230 -17.94 -18.26 -1.30
C LEU A 230 -18.30 -18.45 0.18
N GLY A 231 -18.72 -17.39 0.87
CA GLY A 231 -19.14 -17.46 2.27
C GLY A 231 -17.99 -17.82 3.23
N SER A 232 -18.35 -18.29 4.44
CA SER A 232 -17.41 -18.62 5.51
C SER A 232 -16.56 -19.88 5.27
N ASP A 233 -16.80 -20.61 4.17
CA ASP A 233 -16.09 -21.84 3.82
C ASP A 233 -14.78 -21.58 3.03
N TRP A 234 -14.35 -20.32 2.96
CA TRP A 234 -13.08 -19.92 2.34
C TRP A 234 -11.87 -20.26 3.25
N PRO A 235 -10.82 -20.92 2.74
CA PRO A 235 -9.65 -21.33 3.52
C PRO A 235 -8.60 -20.24 3.82
#